data_AF-A0A9D7AHL0-F1
#
_entry.id   AF-A0A9D7AHL0-F1
#
_cell.length_a   1.000
_cell.length_b   1.000
_cell.length_c   1.000
_cell.angle_alpha   90.00
_cell.angle_beta   90.00
_cell.angle_gamma   90.00
#
_symmetry.space_group_name_H-M   'P 1'
#
loop_
_entity.id
_entity.type
_entity.pdbx_description
1 polymer ?
#
loop_
_entity_poly.entity_id
_entity_poly.type
_entity_poly.pdbx_seq_one_letter_code
_entity_poly.pdbx_strand_id
1 'polypeptide(L)'
;MTMIQNSLMNEFILSADDDGFIPLKVFAQKALKRSANDINTFFDPESRFYQQYLQTVILNVKHNVEFTQRYKKDGSPGARVCEGGVHKDDLLIFILQAQMAIENNTKKFDEAYKDYYELK
;
A
#
# COMPACT_ATOMS: atom_id res chain seq x y z
N MET A 1 -2.48 5.20 -23.33
CA MET A 1 -2.09 5.89 -22.08
C MET A 1 -2.32 7.38 -22.26
N THR A 2 -3.05 8.02 -21.34
CA THR A 2 -3.38 9.45 -21.41
C THR A 2 -2.18 10.30 -20.94
N MET A 3 -2.09 11.56 -21.36
CA MET A 3 -1.04 12.52 -20.94
C MET A 3 -0.88 12.60 -19.39
N ILE A 4 -1.98 12.43 -18.66
CA ILE A 4 -2.00 12.44 -17.18
C ILE A 4 -1.27 11.21 -16.59
N GLN A 5 -1.40 10.03 -17.21
CA GLN A 5 -0.63 8.85 -16.80
C GLN A 5 0.87 9.07 -17.01
N ASN A 6 1.28 9.71 -18.11
CA ASN A 6 2.70 9.95 -18.38
C ASN A 6 3.35 10.92 -17.39
N SER A 7 2.64 11.97 -16.97
CA SER A 7 3.15 12.90 -15.94
C SER A 7 3.34 12.21 -14.59
N LEU A 8 2.34 11.43 -14.16
CA LEU A 8 2.38 10.72 -12.88
C LEU A 8 3.51 9.68 -12.84
N MET A 9 3.71 8.94 -13.94
CA MET A 9 4.80 7.97 -14.10
C MET A 9 6.18 8.63 -14.01
N ASN A 10 6.37 9.78 -14.65
CA ASN A 10 7.64 10.51 -14.57
C ASN A 10 7.93 10.99 -13.14
N GLU A 11 6.91 11.48 -12.42
CA GLU A 11 7.10 11.89 -11.02
C GLU A 11 7.49 10.72 -10.11
N PHE A 12 6.94 9.54 -10.36
CA PHE A 12 7.32 8.33 -9.64
C PHE A 12 8.77 7.94 -9.93
N ILE A 13 9.17 7.93 -11.19
CA ILE A 13 10.56 7.63 -11.61
C ILE A 13 11.54 8.62 -10.99
N LEU A 14 11.22 9.92 -10.97
CA LEU A 14 12.04 10.95 -10.35
C LEU A 14 12.13 10.84 -8.82
N SER A 15 11.21 10.10 -8.20
CA SER A 15 11.20 9.87 -6.75
C SER A 15 11.88 8.56 -6.35
N ALA A 16 12.40 7.80 -7.31
CA ALA A 16 13.15 6.58 -7.05
C ALA A 16 14.51 6.91 -6.44
N ASP A 17 14.96 6.07 -5.51
CA ASP A 17 16.35 6.09 -5.03
C ASP A 17 17.32 5.54 -6.08
N ASP A 18 18.61 5.52 -5.74
CA ASP A 18 19.69 5.05 -6.62
C ASP A 18 19.51 3.58 -7.04
N ASP A 19 18.82 2.78 -6.21
CA ASP A 19 18.51 1.37 -6.46
C ASP A 19 17.18 1.17 -7.22
N GLY A 20 16.49 2.26 -7.56
CA GLY A 20 15.25 2.25 -8.33
C GLY A 20 14.00 1.99 -7.51
N PHE A 21 14.05 2.07 -6.18
CA PHE A 21 12.89 1.93 -5.30
C PHE A 21 12.23 3.28 -5.02
N ILE A 22 10.92 3.28 -5.10
CA ILE A 22 10.10 4.46 -4.88
C ILE A 22 9.46 4.34 -3.50
N PRO A 23 9.60 5.33 -2.59
CA PRO A 23 9.07 5.22 -1.24
C PRO A 23 7.55 5.07 -1.20
N LEU A 24 7.02 4.19 -0.33
CA LEU A 24 5.58 3.92 -0.21
C LEU A 24 4.73 5.18 0.01
N LYS A 25 5.26 6.17 0.75
CA LYS A 25 4.60 7.47 0.98
C LYS A 25 4.24 8.20 -0.31
N VAL A 26 5.06 8.06 -1.36
CA VAL A 26 4.84 8.70 -2.66
C VAL A 26 3.62 8.08 -3.35
N PHE A 27 3.49 6.75 -3.29
CA PHE A 27 2.33 6.03 -3.83
C PHE A 27 1.03 6.39 -3.12
N ALA A 28 1.07 6.42 -1.79
CA ALA A 28 -0.09 6.72 -0.95
C ALA A 28 -0.71 8.08 -1.32
N GLN A 29 0.13 9.10 -1.46
CA GLN A 29 -0.32 10.46 -1.76
C GLN A 29 -0.69 10.65 -3.23
N LYS A 30 0.11 10.15 -4.16
CA LYS A 30 0.00 10.51 -5.58
C LYS A 30 -0.83 9.55 -6.43
N ALA A 31 -0.79 8.24 -6.17
CA ALA A 31 -1.51 7.24 -6.96
C ALA A 31 -2.82 6.78 -6.30
N LEU A 32 -2.80 6.61 -4.98
CA LEU A 32 -3.87 5.87 -4.29
C LEU A 32 -4.79 6.76 -3.46
N LYS A 33 -4.41 8.03 -3.21
CA LYS A 33 -5.16 8.98 -2.35
C LYS A 33 -5.51 8.38 -0.98
N ARG A 34 -4.54 7.66 -0.40
CA ARG A 34 -4.63 6.98 0.90
C ARG A 34 -3.53 7.45 1.85
N SER A 35 -3.64 7.09 3.13
CA SER A 35 -2.55 7.29 4.06
C SER A 35 -1.42 6.29 3.80
N ALA A 36 -0.18 6.64 4.14
CA ALA A 36 0.93 5.70 4.05
C ALA A 36 0.68 4.42 4.88
N ASN A 37 0.01 4.55 6.02
CA ASN A 37 -0.36 3.40 6.84
C ASN A 37 -1.27 2.41 6.11
N ASP A 38 -2.26 2.89 5.36
CA ASP A 38 -3.14 2.01 4.58
C ASP A 38 -2.33 1.20 3.57
N ILE A 39 -1.32 1.81 2.94
CA ILE A 39 -0.47 1.15 1.96
C ILE A 39 0.51 0.17 2.61
N ASN A 40 1.05 0.52 3.78
CA ASN A 40 1.94 -0.36 4.53
C ASN A 40 1.26 -1.69 4.87
N THR A 41 -0.06 -1.70 5.10
CA THR A 41 -0.79 -2.95 5.38
C THR A 41 -0.74 -3.98 4.26
N PHE A 42 -0.42 -3.59 3.02
CA PHE A 42 -0.19 -4.56 1.94
C PHE A 42 1.09 -5.38 2.16
N PHE A 43 2.09 -4.80 2.82
CA PHE A 43 3.41 -5.40 3.04
C PHE A 43 3.60 -5.94 4.46
N ASP A 44 2.74 -5.57 5.42
CA ASP A 44 2.90 -5.91 6.84
C ASP A 44 2.34 -7.30 7.18
N PRO A 45 3.18 -8.32 7.41
CA PRO A 45 2.71 -9.68 7.67
C PRO A 45 1.89 -9.84 8.96
N GLU A 46 2.02 -8.90 9.90
CA GLU A 46 1.31 -8.95 11.18
C GLU A 46 0.03 -8.10 11.19
N SER A 47 -0.24 -7.36 10.11
CA SER A 47 -1.45 -6.54 10.04
C SER A 47 -2.67 -7.46 10.11
N ARG A 48 -3.65 -7.13 10.96
CA ARG A 48 -4.93 -7.87 11.00
C ARG A 48 -5.69 -7.82 9.67
N PHE A 49 -5.38 -6.83 8.84
CA PHE A 49 -5.90 -6.70 7.48
C PHE A 49 -5.10 -7.55 6.49
N TYR A 50 -3.88 -7.99 6.86
CA TYR A 50 -3.05 -8.97 6.17
C TYR A 50 -3.61 -10.38 6.33
N GLN A 51 -4.85 -10.58 5.88
CA GLN A 51 -5.36 -11.92 5.65
C GLN A 51 -4.62 -12.54 4.45
N GLN A 52 -4.73 -13.86 4.28
CA GLN A 52 -4.24 -14.61 3.11
C GLN A 52 -4.57 -13.94 1.75
N TYR A 53 -5.67 -13.16 1.69
CA TYR A 53 -6.03 -12.35 0.53
C TYR A 53 -5.09 -11.17 0.24
N LEU A 54 -4.51 -10.50 1.25
CA LEU A 54 -3.51 -9.45 1.05
C LEU A 54 -2.10 -10.02 0.77
N GLN A 55 -1.77 -11.21 1.30
CA GLN A 55 -0.59 -11.97 0.85
C GLN A 55 -0.57 -12.16 -0.67
N THR A 56 -1.76 -12.23 -1.30
CA THR A 56 -1.92 -12.35 -2.75
C THR A 56 -2.00 -11.03 -3.53
N VAL A 57 -2.06 -9.85 -2.88
CA VAL A 57 -2.29 -8.55 -3.55
C VAL A 57 -0.99 -7.87 -4.03
N ILE A 58 0.17 -8.38 -3.66
CA ILE A 58 1.44 -7.89 -4.23
C ILE A 58 2.34 -9.03 -4.70
N LEU A 59 1.70 -10.01 -5.33
CA LEU A 59 2.43 -11.08 -6.00
C LEU A 59 3.31 -10.49 -7.11
N ASN A 60 4.56 -10.94 -7.14
CA ASN A 60 5.54 -10.57 -8.17
C ASN A 60 5.86 -9.07 -8.22
N VAL A 61 5.79 -8.36 -7.09
CA VAL A 61 6.26 -6.98 -6.97
C VAL A 61 7.55 -6.96 -6.17
N LYS A 62 8.63 -6.48 -6.77
CA LYS A 62 9.92 -6.26 -6.11
C LYS A 62 9.81 -5.07 -5.17
N HIS A 63 10.08 -5.30 -3.88
CA HIS A 63 10.04 -4.28 -2.84
C HIS A 63 11.19 -4.45 -1.84
N ASN A 64 11.57 -3.37 -1.17
CA ASN A 64 12.51 -3.35 -0.04
C ASN A 64 11.84 -2.87 1.25
N VAL A 65 10.52 -3.05 1.34
CA VAL A 65 9.73 -2.61 2.50
C VAL A 65 10.11 -3.39 3.75
N GLU A 66 10.44 -2.67 4.81
CA GLU A 66 10.82 -3.23 6.11
C GLU A 66 10.00 -2.61 7.24
N PHE A 67 9.70 -3.41 8.25
CA PHE A 67 8.96 -2.99 9.44
C PHE A 67 9.87 -3.08 10.67
N THR A 68 10.13 -1.93 11.29
CA THR A 68 10.92 -1.86 12.52
C THR A 68 10.03 -1.52 13.70
N GLN A 69 10.04 -2.38 14.73
CA GLN A 69 9.41 -2.10 16.02
C GLN A 69 10.19 -1.01 16.73
N ARG A 70 9.56 0.14 16.99
CA ARG A 70 10.14 1.16 17.88
C ARG A 70 9.78 0.84 19.32
N TYR A 71 10.65 1.25 20.24
CA TYR A 71 10.44 1.15 21.67
C TYR A 71 10.41 2.55 22.28
N LYS A 72 9.57 2.75 23.29
CA LYS A 72 9.57 3.97 24.09
C LYS A 72 10.79 3.98 25.01
N LYS A 73 11.07 5.14 25.64
CA LYS A 73 12.18 5.28 26.61
C LYS A 73 12.08 4.30 27.79
N ASP A 74 10.86 3.86 28.13
CA ASP A 74 10.57 2.91 29.20
C ASP A 74 10.68 1.43 28.76
N GLY A 75 11.06 1.17 27.50
CA GLY A 75 11.18 -0.18 26.94
C GLY A 75 9.85 -0.80 26.49
N SER A 76 8.71 -0.14 26.69
CA SER A 76 7.43 -0.63 26.18
C SER A 76 7.36 -0.50 24.64
N PRO A 77 6.68 -1.42 23.93
CA PRO A 77 6.49 -1.32 22.49
C PRO A 77 5.83 0.01 22.08
N GLY A 78 6.45 0.70 21.14
CA GLY A 78 5.93 1.90 20.48
C GLY A 78 5.25 1.57 19.15
N ALA A 79 5.01 2.59 18.33
CA ALA A 79 4.49 2.39 16.97
C ALA A 79 5.54 1.69 16.09
N ARG A 80 5.12 0.70 15.31
CA ARG A 80 5.96 0.14 14.23
C ARG A 80 6.14 1.19 13.14
N VAL A 81 7.34 1.25 12.59
CA VAL A 81 7.67 2.14 11.48
C VAL A 81 7.94 1.30 10.25
N CYS A 82 7.39 1.75 9.14
CA CYS A 82 7.54 1.16 7.82
C CYS A 82 8.43 2.06 6.98
N GLU A 83 9.49 1.49 6.43
CA GLU A 83 10.41 2.16 5.53
C GLU A 83 10.57 1.36 4.24
N GLY A 84 11.16 1.97 3.21
CA GLY A 84 11.30 1.35 1.89
C GLY A 84 10.14 1.64 0.93
N GLY A 85 10.08 0.81 -0.11
CA GLY A 85 9.38 1.14 -1.34
C GLY A 85 9.24 -0.01 -2.33
N VAL A 86 8.64 0.32 -3.47
CA VAL A 86 8.41 -0.59 -4.60
C VAL A 86 9.35 -0.20 -5.73
N HIS A 87 9.93 -1.20 -6.39
CA HIS A 87 10.83 -0.98 -7.52
C HIS A 87 10.07 -0.39 -8.72
N LYS A 88 10.69 0.57 -9.42
CA LYS A 88 10.09 1.28 -10.56
C LYS A 88 9.60 0.35 -11.68
N ASP A 89 10.22 -0.80 -11.86
CA ASP A 89 9.84 -1.78 -12.89
C ASP A 89 8.46 -2.41 -12.62
N ASP A 90 8.07 -2.51 -11.35
CA ASP A 90 6.80 -3.13 -10.93
C ASP A 90 5.75 -2.08 -10.53
N LEU A 91 6.03 -0.80 -10.78
CA LEU A 91 5.20 0.34 -10.42
C LEU A 91 3.74 0.21 -10.88
N LEU A 92 3.54 -0.13 -12.16
CA LEU A 92 2.21 -0.25 -12.76
C LEU A 92 1.45 -1.46 -12.19
N ILE A 93 2.16 -2.58 -12.01
CA ILE A 93 1.62 -3.80 -11.45
C ILE A 93 1.13 -3.52 -10.02
N PHE A 94 1.95 -2.86 -9.22
CA PHE A 94 1.62 -2.47 -7.85
C PHE A 94 0.39 -1.56 -7.79
N ILE A 95 0.37 -0.47 -8.57
CA ILE A 95 -0.75 0.48 -8.56
C ILE A 95 -2.06 -0.21 -8.93
N LEU A 96 -2.05 -1.06 -9.96
CA LEU A 96 -3.25 -1.78 -10.40
C LEU A 96 -3.77 -2.73 -9.31
N GLN A 97 -2.89 -3.56 -8.75
CA GLN A 97 -3.30 -4.52 -7.70
C GLN A 97 -3.80 -3.79 -6.45
N ALA A 98 -3.15 -2.71 -6.04
CA ALA A 98 -3.58 -1.90 -4.90
C ALA A 98 -4.95 -1.24 -5.13
N GLN A 99 -5.21 -0.68 -6.33
CA GLN A 99 -6.52 -0.10 -6.66
C GLN A 99 -7.64 -1.13 -6.63
N MET A 100 -7.41 -2.31 -7.24
CA MET A 100 -8.40 -3.40 -7.23
C MET A 100 -8.71 -3.86 -5.81
N ALA A 101 -7.69 -3.98 -4.95
CA ALA A 101 -7.89 -4.37 -3.56
C ALA A 101 -8.69 -3.34 -2.76
N ILE A 102 -8.41 -2.04 -2.97
CA ILE A 102 -9.16 -0.95 -2.34
C ILE A 102 -10.64 -1.03 -2.75
N GLU A 103 -10.92 -1.17 -4.05
CA GLU A 103 -12.29 -1.26 -4.56
C GLU A 103 -13.04 -2.48 -4.00
N ASN A 104 -12.38 -3.65 -3.98
CA ASN A 104 -12.97 -4.88 -3.43
C ASN A 104 -13.26 -4.76 -1.94
N ASN A 105 -12.39 -4.12 -1.16
CA ASN A 105 -12.62 -3.89 0.26
C ASN A 105 -13.78 -2.91 0.49
N THR A 106 -13.92 -1.87 -0.33
CA THR A 106 -15.07 -0.96 -0.27
C THR A 106 -16.38 -1.70 -0.56
N LYS A 107 -16.42 -2.55 -1.59
CA LYS A 107 -17.62 -3.36 -1.90
C LYS A 107 -18.00 -4.29 -0.75
N LYS A 108 -17.03 -5.01 -0.18
CA LYS A 108 -17.27 -5.89 0.98
C LYS A 108 -17.79 -5.12 2.19
N PHE A 109 -17.28 -3.91 2.41
CA PHE A 109 -17.78 -3.05 3.48
C PHE A 109 -19.23 -2.63 3.24
N ASP A 110 -19.56 -2.20 2.02
CA ASP A 110 -20.92 -1.79 1.65
C ASP A 110 -21.91 -2.96 1.78
N GLU A 111 -21.52 -4.17 1.37
CA GLU A 111 -22.30 -5.40 1.55
C GLU A 111 -22.53 -5.70 3.03
N ALA A 112 -21.47 -5.75 3.84
CA ALA A 112 -21.58 -6.00 5.28
C ALA A 112 -22.40 -4.92 6.00
N TYR A 113 -22.32 -3.66 5.56
CA TYR A 113 -23.11 -2.56 6.08
C TYR A 113 -24.60 -2.75 5.77
N LYS A 114 -24.95 -3.10 4.53
CA LYS A 114 -26.32 -3.41 4.15
C LYS A 114 -26.89 -4.58 4.96
N ASP A 115 -26.10 -5.64 5.11
CA ASP A 115 -26.49 -6.81 5.90
C ASP A 115 -26.73 -6.46 7.38
N TYR A 116 -25.85 -5.65 7.98
CA TYR A 116 -25.98 -5.22 9.38
C TYR A 116 -27.22 -4.36 9.64
N TYR A 117 -27.58 -3.50 8.69
CA TYR A 117 -28.76 -2.62 8.80
C TYR A 117 -30.03 -3.21 8.18
N GLU A 118 -30.00 -4.48 7.72
CA GLU A 118 -31.09 -5.14 6.99
C GLU A 118 -31.60 -4.32 5.78
N LEU A 119 -30.76 -3.44 5.24
CA LEU A 119 -31.06 -2.61 4.08
C LEU A 119 -30.95 -3.48 2.82
N LYS A 120 -32.04 -4.17 2.47
CA LYS A 120 -32.16 -4.93 1.22
C LYS A 120 -32.14 -4.03 -0.01
#